data_AF-A0A815K3G8-F1
#
_entry.id   AF-A0A815K3G8-F1
#
_cell.length_a   1.000
_cell.length_b   1.000
_cell.length_c   1.000
_cell.angle_alpha   90.00
_cell.angle_beta   90.00
_cell.angle_gamma   90.00
#
_symmetry.space_group_name_H-M   'P 1'
#
loop_
_entity.id
_entity.type
_entity.pdbx_description
1 polymer ?
#
loop_
_entity_poly.entity_id
_entity_poly.type
_entity_poly.pdbx_seq_one_letter_code
_entity_poly.pdbx_strand_id
1 'polypeptide(L)'
;MASITSGGDSEHLGIPKAVFVEDVDSFMQQPENDSVDTVIKRLDDLNSKYRFMEMNLLQKKKRLRGKLPDIQICLDMIEQLRKYREKDTNMDTNFLLAHNVYGKATIPPTDKVCLWLGANVMLEYPIDEADVLLNGNQKTAQTTLTKVDEDLDFLRDQITTTEVNMARLHNWAVKLKQQNKK
;
A
#
# COMPACT_ATOMS: atom_id res chain seq x y z
N MET A 1 15.54 -4.58 -29.28
CA MET A 1 14.90 -4.10 -28.04
C MET A 1 14.14 -5.25 -27.40
N ALA A 2 14.81 -6.21 -26.78
CA ALA A 2 14.20 -7.23 -25.95
C ALA A 2 14.17 -6.70 -24.52
N SER A 3 13.04 -6.09 -24.19
CA SER A 3 12.70 -5.70 -22.82
C SER A 3 13.02 -6.83 -21.83
N ILE A 4 13.83 -6.52 -20.80
CA ILE A 4 14.01 -7.35 -19.58
C ILE A 4 12.67 -7.46 -18.80
N THR A 5 11.61 -6.84 -19.29
CA THR A 5 10.24 -6.99 -18.83
C THR A 5 9.51 -7.93 -19.79
N SER A 6 9.32 -9.20 -19.39
CA SER A 6 8.29 -10.02 -20.02
C SER A 6 6.94 -9.38 -19.68
N GLY A 7 6.28 -8.80 -20.68
CA GLY A 7 4.91 -8.31 -20.56
C GLY A 7 3.93 -9.45 -20.23
N GLY A 8 2.97 -9.16 -19.34
CA GLY A 8 1.96 -10.08 -18.80
C GLY A 8 2.29 -10.46 -17.36
N ASP A 9 1.55 -10.08 -16.32
CA ASP A 9 0.09 -9.95 -16.21
C ASP A 9 -0.34 -8.70 -15.43
N SER A 10 -1.44 -8.12 -15.90
CA SER A 10 -2.09 -6.91 -15.40
C SER A 10 -2.86 -7.14 -14.09
N GLU A 11 -2.20 -7.65 -13.05
CA GLU A 11 -2.81 -7.87 -11.72
C GLU A 11 -2.18 -7.05 -10.59
N HIS A 12 -0.91 -6.66 -10.72
CA HIS A 12 -0.19 -5.89 -9.69
C HIS A 12 0.23 -4.52 -10.23
N LEU A 13 -0.50 -3.46 -9.85
CA LEU A 13 -0.25 -2.00 -10.00
C LEU A 13 0.76 -1.46 -11.05
N GLY A 14 0.98 -2.15 -12.17
CA GLY A 14 2.05 -1.85 -13.13
C GLY A 14 3.46 -2.20 -12.64
N ILE A 15 3.62 -3.12 -11.67
CA ILE A 15 4.93 -3.58 -11.20
C ILE A 15 5.55 -4.45 -12.30
N PRO A 16 6.70 -4.08 -12.88
CA PRO A 16 7.36 -4.92 -13.87
C PRO A 16 7.75 -6.27 -13.24
N LYS A 17 7.49 -7.36 -13.96
CA LYS A 17 7.94 -8.70 -13.53
C LYS A 17 9.44 -8.83 -13.80
N ALA A 18 10.20 -9.20 -12.77
CA ALA A 18 11.59 -9.56 -12.90
C ALA A 18 11.70 -10.94 -13.57
N VAL A 19 12.45 -11.01 -14.67
CA VAL A 19 12.74 -12.27 -15.35
C VAL A 19 13.86 -12.97 -14.60
N PHE A 20 13.63 -14.19 -14.14
CA PHE A 20 14.68 -15.01 -13.55
C PHE A 20 15.63 -15.52 -14.63
N VAL A 21 16.93 -15.31 -14.44
CA VAL A 21 17.96 -15.78 -15.39
C VAL A 21 18.53 -17.09 -14.88
N GLU A 22 18.06 -18.20 -15.46
CA GLU A 22 18.54 -19.56 -15.14
C GLU A 22 19.95 -19.81 -15.68
N ASP A 23 20.19 -19.42 -16.93
CA ASP A 23 21.49 -19.55 -17.59
C ASP A 23 22.06 -18.18 -17.96
N VAL A 24 23.09 -17.77 -17.21
CA VAL A 24 23.76 -16.48 -17.38
C VAL A 24 24.58 -16.45 -18.68
N ASP A 25 25.09 -17.60 -19.14
CA ASP A 25 25.89 -17.68 -20.37
C ASP A 25 25.02 -17.43 -21.60
N SER A 26 23.86 -18.08 -21.68
CA SER A 26 22.87 -17.87 -22.74
C SER A 26 22.27 -16.45 -22.73
N PHE A 27 22.14 -15.85 -21.54
CA PHE A 27 21.65 -14.48 -21.39
C PHE A 27 22.67 -13.43 -21.86
N MET A 28 23.97 -13.65 -21.59
CA MET A 28 25.04 -12.73 -22.01
C MET A 28 25.40 -12.87 -23.50
N GLN A 29 25.00 -13.96 -24.16
CA GLN A 29 25.12 -14.13 -25.61
C GLN A 29 24.07 -13.35 -26.41
N GLN A 30 23.07 -12.75 -25.76
CA GLN A 30 22.09 -11.91 -26.46
C GLN A 30 22.75 -10.61 -26.95
N PRO A 31 22.41 -10.15 -28.18
CA PRO A 31 23.04 -8.99 -28.83
C PRO A 31 22.76 -7.64 -28.15
N GLU A 32 22.09 -7.63 -27.00
CA GLU A 32 21.79 -6.43 -26.21
C GLU A 32 22.62 -6.29 -24.93
N ASN A 33 23.42 -7.31 -24.62
CA ASN A 33 24.27 -7.38 -23.43
C ASN A 33 25.74 -7.19 -23.82
N ASP A 34 26.07 -6.00 -24.34
CA ASP A 34 27.41 -5.67 -24.85
C ASP A 34 28.52 -5.74 -23.78
N SER A 35 28.19 -5.45 -22.52
CA SER A 35 29.14 -5.52 -21.41
C SER A 35 28.48 -5.88 -20.08
N VAL A 36 29.17 -6.70 -19.30
CA VAL A 36 28.78 -7.08 -17.93
C VAL A 36 28.43 -5.87 -17.08
N ASP A 37 29.21 -4.78 -17.18
CA ASP A 37 29.00 -3.57 -16.40
C ASP A 37 27.69 -2.86 -16.76
N THR A 38 27.25 -2.96 -18.02
CA THR A 38 25.97 -2.37 -18.47
C THR A 38 24.77 -3.17 -17.97
N VAL A 39 24.90 -4.50 -17.91
CA VAL A 39 23.85 -5.39 -17.38
C VAL A 39 23.73 -5.24 -15.87
N ILE A 40 24.85 -5.15 -15.15
CA ILE A 40 24.86 -4.88 -13.70
C ILE A 40 24.18 -3.54 -13.41
N LYS A 41 24.52 -2.47 -14.14
CA LYS A 41 23.87 -1.17 -13.97
C LYS A 41 22.36 -1.22 -14.23
N ARG A 42 21.91 -1.92 -15.29
CA ARG A 42 20.47 -2.10 -15.55
C ARG A 42 19.75 -2.84 -14.41
N LEU A 43 20.36 -3.89 -13.86
CA LEU A 43 19.79 -4.61 -12.73
C LEU A 43 19.75 -3.75 -11.46
N ASP A 44 20.77 -2.94 -11.21
CA ASP A 44 20.81 -2.01 -10.07
C ASP A 44 19.75 -0.90 -10.19
N ASP A 45 19.55 -0.38 -11.40
CA ASP A 45 18.46 0.56 -11.71
C ASP A 45 17.08 -0.06 -11.48
N LEU A 46 16.89 -1.32 -11.88
CA LEU A 46 15.65 -2.07 -11.63
C LEU A 46 15.42 -2.31 -10.15
N ASN A 47 16.44 -2.72 -9.40
CA ASN A 47 16.35 -2.94 -7.96
C ASN A 47 16.04 -1.64 -7.21
N SER A 48 16.67 -0.54 -7.60
CA SER A 48 16.40 0.79 -7.05
C SER A 48 14.93 1.21 -7.26
N LYS A 49 14.37 0.92 -8.45
CA LYS A 49 12.94 1.16 -8.75
C LYS A 49 12.02 0.30 -7.89
N TYR A 50 12.33 -0.99 -7.72
CA TYR A 50 11.52 -1.87 -6.86
C TYR A 50 11.55 -1.40 -5.40
N ARG A 51 12.72 -1.05 -4.86
CA ARG A 51 12.82 -0.51 -3.48
C ARG A 51 12.06 0.80 -3.29
N PHE A 52 12.08 1.69 -4.29
CA PHE A 52 11.29 2.92 -4.25
C PHE A 52 9.78 2.61 -4.22
N MET A 53 9.34 1.68 -5.04
CA MET A 53 7.94 1.23 -5.07
C MET A 53 7.53 0.58 -3.74
N GLU A 54 8.41 -0.20 -3.11
CA GLU A 54 8.16 -0.86 -1.82
C GLU A 54 7.95 0.18 -0.73
N MET A 55 8.82 1.19 -0.68
CA MET A 55 8.69 2.29 0.27
C MET A 55 7.35 3.02 0.12
N ASN A 56 6.90 3.26 -1.11
CA ASN A 56 5.62 3.92 -1.37
C ASN A 56 4.42 3.08 -0.91
N LEU A 57 4.44 1.77 -1.20
CA LEU A 57 3.39 0.84 -0.78
C LEU A 57 3.36 0.69 0.75
N LEU A 58 4.52 0.60 1.41
CA LEU A 58 4.62 0.56 2.87
C LEU A 58 4.06 1.82 3.52
N GLN A 59 4.35 3.00 2.97
CA GLN A 59 3.78 4.26 3.45
C GLN A 59 2.25 4.29 3.27
N LYS A 60 1.74 3.81 2.12
CA LYS A 60 0.30 3.70 1.86
C LYS A 60 -0.37 2.75 2.85
N LYS A 61 0.22 1.58 3.10
CA LYS A 61 -0.24 0.60 4.11
C LYS A 61 -0.31 1.22 5.50
N LYS A 62 0.74 1.95 5.92
CA LYS A 62 0.78 2.63 7.22
C LYS A 62 -0.36 3.65 7.37
N ARG A 63 -0.62 4.46 6.34
CA ARG A 63 -1.72 5.43 6.34
C ARG A 63 -3.09 4.75 6.44
N LEU A 64 -3.30 3.67 5.68
CA LEU A 64 -4.55 2.91 5.71
C LEU A 64 -4.77 2.24 7.07
N ARG A 65 -3.74 1.62 7.66
CA ARG A 65 -3.82 1.04 9.02
C ARG A 65 -4.10 2.08 10.10
N GLY A 66 -3.62 3.31 9.95
CA GLY A 66 -3.95 4.40 10.88
C GLY A 66 -5.40 4.84 10.81
N LYS A 67 -5.98 4.91 9.59
CA LYS A 67 -7.35 5.39 9.37
C LYS A 67 -8.43 4.37 9.71
N LEU A 68 -8.13 3.07 9.60
CA LEU A 68 -9.08 2.00 9.84
C LEU A 68 -9.70 2.03 11.27
N PRO A 69 -8.91 2.19 12.36
CA PRO A 69 -9.46 2.34 13.70
C PRO A 69 -10.26 3.63 13.86
N ASP A 70 -9.87 4.74 13.21
CA ASP A 70 -10.63 5.99 13.26
C ASP A 70 -12.04 5.79 12.68
N ILE A 71 -12.16 5.08 11.55
CA ILE A 71 -13.46 4.75 10.94
C ILE A 71 -14.28 3.84 11.87
N GLN A 72 -13.65 2.88 12.55
CA GLN A 72 -14.33 2.00 13.50
C GLN A 72 -14.89 2.80 14.68
N ILE A 73 -14.11 3.71 15.25
CA ILE A 73 -14.57 4.58 16.35
C ILE A 73 -15.78 5.41 15.91
N CYS A 74 -15.78 5.92 14.67
CA CYS A 74 -16.94 6.63 14.12
C CYS A 74 -18.18 5.73 14.01
N LEU A 75 -18.03 4.49 13.54
CA LEU A 75 -19.13 3.52 13.46
C LEU A 75 -19.69 3.18 14.85
N ASP A 76 -18.81 2.91 15.82
CA ASP A 76 -19.19 2.62 17.20
C ASP A 76 -19.97 3.80 17.81
N MET A 77 -19.56 5.03 17.52
CA MET A 77 -20.26 6.24 17.96
C MET A 77 -21.65 6.37 17.32
N ILE A 78 -21.78 6.09 16.02
CA ILE A 78 -23.09 6.10 15.33
C ILE A 78 -24.02 5.05 15.94
N GLU A 79 -23.51 3.86 16.27
CA GLU A 79 -24.30 2.81 16.92
C GLU A 79 -24.76 3.24 18.33
N GLN A 80 -23.89 3.91 19.10
CA GLN A 80 -24.28 4.49 20.39
C GLN A 80 -25.39 5.53 20.20
N LEU A 81 -25.23 6.48 19.28
CA LEU A 81 -26.24 7.51 19.00
C LEU A 81 -27.59 6.89 18.61
N ARG A 82 -27.58 5.83 17.78
CA ARG A 82 -28.79 5.06 17.42
C ARG A 82 -29.46 4.47 18.67
N LYS A 83 -28.70 3.88 19.61
CA LYS A 83 -29.25 3.32 20.87
C LYS A 83 -29.84 4.38 21.79
N TYR A 84 -29.21 5.54 21.93
CA TYR A 84 -29.73 6.64 22.76
C TYR A 84 -31.00 7.25 22.15
N ARG A 85 -31.08 7.30 20.82
CA ARG A 85 -32.29 7.69 20.08
C ARG A 85 -33.45 6.74 20.35
N GLU A 86 -33.24 5.42 20.25
CA GLU A 86 -34.28 4.42 20.49
C GLU A 86 -34.80 4.44 21.93
N LYS A 87 -33.94 4.78 22.89
CA LYS A 87 -34.29 4.87 24.31
C LYS A 87 -34.90 6.21 24.72
N ASP A 88 -34.90 7.20 23.81
CA ASP A 88 -35.30 8.58 24.08
C ASP A 88 -34.61 9.17 25.33
N THR A 89 -33.32 8.88 25.48
CA THR A 89 -32.52 9.31 26.63
C THR A 89 -31.43 10.27 26.21
N ASN A 90 -31.24 11.32 27.01
CA ASN A 90 -30.14 12.26 26.83
C ASN A 90 -28.80 11.59 27.15
N MET A 91 -27.78 11.91 26.35
CA MET A 91 -26.42 11.41 26.53
C MET A 91 -25.54 12.50 27.13
N ASP A 92 -25.05 12.27 28.35
CA ASP A 92 -24.05 13.13 28.97
C ASP A 92 -22.65 12.74 28.46
N THR A 93 -21.96 13.69 27.83
CA THR A 93 -20.62 13.47 27.29
C THR A 93 -19.68 14.64 27.57
N ASN A 94 -18.39 14.36 27.52
CA ASN A 94 -17.35 15.37 27.57
C ASN A 94 -16.84 15.62 26.15
N PHE A 95 -17.21 16.77 25.56
CA PHE A 95 -16.78 17.12 24.20
C PHE A 95 -15.41 17.80 24.22
N LEU A 96 -14.59 17.50 23.22
CA LEU A 96 -13.25 18.07 23.07
C LEU A 96 -13.35 19.50 22.54
N LEU A 97 -12.84 20.47 23.30
CA LEU A 97 -12.73 21.88 22.89
C LEU A 97 -11.35 22.19 22.31
N ALA A 98 -10.31 21.69 22.97
CA ALA A 98 -8.91 21.82 22.57
C ALA A 98 -8.13 20.64 23.13
N HIS A 99 -6.84 20.53 22.77
CA HIS A 99 -5.99 19.47 23.29
C HIS A 99 -5.96 19.49 24.83
N ASN A 100 -6.39 18.40 25.47
CA ASN A 100 -6.57 18.25 26.92
C ASN A 100 -7.63 19.15 27.58
N VAL A 101 -8.50 19.82 26.81
CA VAL A 101 -9.59 20.65 27.33
C VAL A 101 -10.93 20.05 26.89
N TYR A 102 -11.73 19.64 27.88
CA TYR A 102 -13.02 19.02 27.66
C TYR A 102 -14.13 19.84 28.31
N GLY A 103 -15.26 20.02 27.61
CA GLY A 103 -16.48 20.61 28.15
C GLY A 103 -17.51 19.53 28.43
N LYS A 104 -18.27 19.65 29.52
CA LYS A 104 -19.45 18.79 29.74
C LYS A 104 -20.60 19.28 28.86
N ALA A 105 -21.24 18.38 28.14
CA ALA A 105 -22.45 18.64 27.37
C ALA A 105 -23.43 17.49 27.47
N THR A 106 -24.73 17.83 27.42
CA THR A 106 -25.81 16.86 27.35
C THR A 106 -26.38 16.91 25.93
N ILE A 107 -26.29 15.79 25.22
CA ILE A 107 -26.75 15.66 23.83
C ILE A 107 -28.15 15.07 23.85
N PRO A 108 -29.18 15.76 23.32
CA PRO A 108 -30.51 15.20 23.16
C PRO A 108 -30.54 14.14 22.05
N PRO A 109 -31.55 13.26 22.02
CA PRO A 109 -31.78 12.34 20.92
C PRO A 109 -31.74 13.06 19.58
N THR A 110 -30.79 12.67 18.72
CA THR A 110 -30.53 13.36 17.44
C THR A 110 -30.59 12.34 16.30
N ASP A 111 -31.14 12.74 15.16
CA ASP A 111 -31.34 11.88 13.97
C ASP A 111 -30.24 12.04 12.91
N LYS A 112 -29.36 13.01 13.10
CA LYS A 112 -28.40 13.50 12.09
C LYS A 112 -27.00 13.66 12.66
N VAL A 113 -26.00 13.46 11.82
CA VAL A 113 -24.58 13.58 12.14
C VAL A 113 -23.86 14.35 11.04
N CYS A 114 -22.85 15.12 11.42
CA CYS A 114 -22.03 15.88 10.46
C CYS A 114 -20.74 15.10 10.15
N LEU A 115 -20.52 14.79 8.88
CA LEU A 115 -19.32 14.08 8.40
C LEU A 115 -18.42 15.03 7.61
N TRP A 116 -17.11 14.91 7.85
CA TRP A 116 -16.10 15.62 7.08
C TRP A 116 -15.66 14.78 5.88
N LEU A 117 -15.94 15.28 4.67
CA LEU A 117 -15.63 14.57 3.42
C LEU A 117 -14.25 14.93 2.85
N GLY A 118 -13.60 15.93 3.44
CA GLY A 118 -12.34 16.49 2.94
C GLY A 118 -12.55 17.76 2.12
N ALA A 119 -11.47 18.32 1.59
CA ALA A 119 -11.48 19.56 0.81
C ALA A 119 -12.23 20.74 1.47
N ASN A 120 -12.18 20.84 2.81
CA ASN A 120 -12.92 21.82 3.61
C ASN A 120 -14.45 21.72 3.52
N VAL A 121 -14.98 20.55 3.19
CA VAL A 121 -16.41 20.28 3.08
C VAL A 121 -16.89 19.36 4.20
N MET A 122 -17.93 19.82 4.90
CA MET A 122 -18.70 19.06 5.89
C MET A 122 -20.15 18.97 5.41
N LEU A 123 -20.74 17.77 5.50
CA LEU A 123 -22.15 17.56 5.16
C LEU A 123 -22.88 16.87 6.32
N GLU A 124 -24.15 17.24 6.49
CA GLU A 124 -25.07 16.61 7.42
C GLU A 124 -25.69 15.38 6.76
N TYR A 125 -25.65 14.25 7.46
CA TYR A 125 -26.25 12.98 7.03
C TYR A 125 -27.17 12.43 8.11
N PRO A 126 -28.29 11.78 7.74
CA PRO A 126 -29.02 10.91 8.66
C PRO A 126 -28.11 9.79 9.20
N ILE A 127 -28.35 9.36 10.44
CA ILE A 127 -27.60 8.27 11.10
C ILE A 127 -27.50 7.03 10.21
N ASP A 128 -28.59 6.65 9.54
CA ASP A 128 -28.65 5.44 8.73
C ASP A 128 -27.83 5.57 7.43
N GLU A 129 -27.81 6.74 6.80
CA GLU A 129 -26.99 6.99 5.61
C GLU A 129 -25.50 7.07 5.97
N ALA A 130 -25.18 7.68 7.11
CA ALA A 130 -23.82 7.76 7.63
C ALA A 130 -23.25 6.37 7.94
N ASP A 131 -24.06 5.47 8.52
CA ASP A 131 -23.71 4.07 8.79
C ASP A 131 -23.36 3.32 7.49
N VAL A 132 -24.20 3.47 6.46
CA VAL A 132 -23.95 2.86 5.14
C VAL A 132 -22.68 3.41 4.50
N LEU A 133 -22.48 4.74 4.55
CA LEU A 133 -21.32 5.40 3.97
C LEU A 133 -20.01 4.97 4.65
N LEU A 134 -19.98 4.97 5.99
CA LEU A 134 -18.79 4.57 6.75
C LEU A 134 -18.48 3.08 6.59
N ASN A 135 -19.49 2.20 6.56
CA ASN A 135 -19.29 0.78 6.27
C ASN A 135 -18.74 0.56 4.84
N GLY A 136 -19.24 1.31 3.85
CA GLY A 136 -18.72 1.28 2.48
C GLY A 136 -17.25 1.72 2.42
N ASN A 137 -16.90 2.79 3.13
CA ASN A 137 -15.53 3.29 3.24
C ASN A 137 -14.62 2.28 3.96
N GLN A 138 -15.09 1.66 5.04
CA GLN A 138 -14.36 0.63 5.77
C GLN A 138 -14.04 -0.57 4.88
N LYS A 139 -15.05 -1.11 4.16
CA LYS A 139 -14.85 -2.22 3.23
C LYS A 139 -13.86 -1.86 2.13
N THR A 140 -14.00 -0.68 1.53
CA THR A 140 -13.08 -0.20 0.49
C THR A 140 -11.65 -0.07 1.01
N ALA A 141 -11.48 0.48 2.21
CA ALA A 141 -10.18 0.59 2.86
C ALA A 141 -9.57 -0.79 3.16
N GLN A 142 -10.37 -1.74 3.63
CA GLN A 142 -9.94 -3.11 3.91
C GLN A 142 -9.52 -3.85 2.64
N THR A 143 -10.33 -3.80 1.58
CA THR A 143 -9.98 -4.40 0.27
C THR A 143 -8.73 -3.76 -0.31
N THR A 144 -8.59 -2.43 -0.19
CA THR A 144 -7.38 -1.74 -0.64
C THR A 144 -6.15 -2.16 0.16
N LEU A 145 -6.29 -2.41 1.47
CA LEU A 145 -5.21 -2.88 2.32
C LEU A 145 -4.76 -4.30 1.92
N THR A 146 -5.70 -5.21 1.66
CA THR A 146 -5.39 -6.56 1.18
C THR A 146 -4.62 -6.52 -0.15
N LYS A 147 -5.08 -5.71 -1.12
CA LYS A 147 -4.39 -5.55 -2.41
C LYS A 147 -2.97 -5.00 -2.25
N VAL A 148 -2.79 -4.00 -1.37
CA VAL A 148 -1.46 -3.45 -1.09
C VAL A 148 -0.54 -4.49 -0.42
N ASP A 149 -1.10 -5.39 0.38
CA ASP A 149 -0.33 -6.48 1.00
C ASP A 149 0.10 -7.52 -0.05
N GLU A 150 -0.79 -7.91 -0.95
CA GLU A 150 -0.46 -8.80 -2.09
C GLU A 150 0.62 -8.17 -3.00
N ASP A 151 0.50 -6.88 -3.33
CA ASP A 151 1.49 -6.17 -4.13
C ASP A 151 2.86 -6.06 -3.44
N LEU A 152 2.87 -5.89 -2.11
CA LEU A 152 4.10 -5.86 -1.33
C LEU A 152 4.81 -7.22 -1.33
N ASP A 153 4.05 -8.30 -1.21
CA ASP A 153 4.63 -9.65 -1.26
C ASP A 153 5.15 -9.97 -2.67
N PHE A 154 4.41 -9.63 -3.73
CA PHE A 154 4.90 -9.74 -5.10
C PHE A 154 6.21 -8.97 -5.32
N LEU A 155 6.29 -7.75 -4.79
CA LEU A 155 7.46 -6.89 -4.94
C LEU A 155 8.69 -7.42 -4.20
N ARG A 156 8.50 -8.06 -3.03
CA ARG A 156 9.58 -8.76 -2.32
C ARG A 156 10.14 -9.91 -3.13
N ASP A 157 9.28 -10.66 -3.81
CA ASP A 157 9.72 -11.75 -4.70
C ASP A 157 10.51 -11.19 -5.90
N GLN A 158 10.07 -10.05 -6.46
CA GLN A 158 10.79 -9.39 -7.57
C GLN A 158 12.17 -8.87 -7.14
N ILE A 159 12.27 -8.26 -5.95
CA ILE A 159 13.55 -7.80 -5.37
C ILE A 159 14.47 -9.00 -5.18
N THR A 160 14.00 -10.07 -4.52
CA THR A 160 14.78 -11.29 -4.28
C THR A 160 15.29 -11.89 -5.58
N THR A 161 14.43 -12.02 -6.59
CA THR A 161 14.78 -12.55 -7.91
C THR A 161 15.87 -11.70 -8.59
N THR A 162 15.74 -10.39 -8.51
CA THR A 162 16.69 -9.44 -9.10
C THR A 162 18.04 -9.49 -8.37
N GLU A 163 18.04 -9.57 -7.05
CA GLU A 163 19.26 -9.69 -6.23
C GLU A 163 20.00 -11.01 -6.50
N VAL A 164 19.28 -12.13 -6.65
CA VAL A 164 19.86 -13.43 -7.04
C VAL A 164 20.48 -13.35 -8.44
N ASN A 165 19.78 -12.74 -9.40
CA ASN A 165 20.31 -12.54 -10.75
C ASN A 165 21.60 -11.70 -10.74
N MET A 166 21.65 -10.62 -9.95
CA MET A 166 22.86 -9.80 -9.78
C MET A 166 24.03 -10.60 -9.19
N ALA A 167 23.78 -11.41 -8.15
CA ALA A 167 24.81 -12.24 -7.54
C ALA A 167 25.36 -13.30 -8.51
N ARG A 168 24.48 -13.92 -9.30
CA ARG A 168 24.87 -14.88 -10.35
C ARG A 168 25.71 -14.23 -11.44
N LEU A 169 25.30 -13.06 -11.92
CA LEU A 169 26.04 -12.29 -12.91
C LEU A 169 27.43 -11.89 -12.41
N HIS A 170 27.53 -11.46 -11.15
CA HIS A 170 28.81 -11.15 -10.51
C HIS A 170 29.72 -12.39 -10.43
N ASN A 171 29.18 -13.54 -10.01
CA ASN A 171 29.92 -14.80 -9.96
C ASN A 171 30.43 -15.24 -11.33
N TRP A 172 29.61 -15.10 -12.37
CA TRP A 172 30.00 -15.36 -13.76
C TRP A 172 31.13 -14.43 -14.22
N ALA A 173 31.01 -13.13 -13.94
CA ALA A 173 32.02 -12.14 -14.32
C ALA A 173 33.39 -12.41 -13.67
N VAL A 174 33.40 -12.86 -12.42
CA VAL A 174 34.63 -13.26 -11.71
C VAL A 174 35.25 -14.51 -12.35
N LYS A 175 34.46 -15.52 -12.71
CA LYS A 175 34.95 -16.72 -13.41
C LYS A 175 35.60 -16.38 -14.76
N LEU A 176 34.98 -15.49 -15.55
CA LEU A 176 35.54 -15.05 -16.84
C LEU A 176 36.89 -14.35 -16.66
N LYS A 177 37.02 -13.46 -15.67
CA LYS A 177 38.28 -12.77 -15.35
C LYS A 177 39.39 -13.72 -14.90
N GLN A 178 39.05 -14.82 -14.21
CA GLN A 178 40.02 -15.84 -13.79
C GLN A 178 40.49 -16.70 -14.97
N GLN A 179 39.60 -17.01 -15.93
CA GLN A 179 39.94 -17.77 -17.13
C GLN A 179 40.83 -16.97 -18.08
N ASN A 180 40.57 -15.67 -18.27
CA ASN A 180 41.38 -14.80 -19.12
C ASN A 180 42.76 -14.43 -18.52
N LYS A 181 43.03 -14.80 -17.27
CA LYS A 181 44.34 -14.58 -16.60
C LYS A 181 45.27 -15.79 -16.64
N LYS A 182 44.79 -16.94 -17.11
CA LYS A 182 45.61 -18.15 -17.37
C LYS A 182 46.04 -18.16 -18.83
#